data_AF-A0A7X8QWU9-F1
#
_entry.id   AF-A0A7X8QWU9-F1
#
_cell.length_a   1.000
_cell.length_b   1.000
_cell.length_c   1.000
_cell.angle_alpha   90.00
_cell.angle_beta   90.00
_cell.angle_gamma   90.00
#
_symmetry.space_group_name_H-M   'P 1'
#
loop_
_entity.id
_entity.type
_entity.pdbx_description
1 polymer ?
#
loop_
_entity_poly.entity_id
_entity_poly.type
_entity_poly.pdbx_seq_one_letter_code
_entity_poly.pdbx_strand_id
1 'polypeptide(L)'
;MKKFLFAIFAAALCAGYLYWSDWNSSFSISGRISVSPRLAKNAAKPNTECFIIVKNMVDIPVAVKHVVNPEFPMEFSLKKEDLLLPNGYKDELKLEVQVNNHGQLGALQPGDMLGRSSAQLTHHARGVQVTVDKMIGVPVLTASTYSDKFKYIFKQTAR
;
A
#
# COMPACT_ATOMS: atom_id res chain seq x y z
N MET A 1 -29.97 44.70 23.26
CA MET A 1 -29.99 43.26 23.64
C MET A 1 -30.11 42.30 22.46
N LYS A 2 -31.05 42.49 21.51
CA LYS A 2 -31.20 41.61 20.33
C LYS A 2 -29.94 41.48 19.44
N LYS A 3 -29.18 42.56 19.24
CA LYS A 3 -27.94 42.55 18.43
C LYS A 3 -26.81 41.71 19.05
N PHE A 4 -26.76 41.63 20.38
CA PHE A 4 -25.78 40.79 21.11
C PHE A 4 -26.15 39.30 21.07
N LEU A 5 -27.45 38.97 21.11
CA LEU A 5 -27.95 37.61 20.94
C LEU A 5 -27.64 37.03 19.55
N PHE A 6 -27.75 37.84 18.50
CA PHE A 6 -27.37 37.42 17.14
C PHE A 6 -25.85 37.17 17.00
N ALA A 7 -25.01 37.97 17.65
CA ALA A 7 -23.56 37.79 17.61
C ALA A 7 -23.12 36.49 18.30
N ILE A 8 -23.74 36.13 19.43
CA ILE A 8 -23.45 34.88 20.14
C ILE A 8 -23.91 33.67 19.31
N PHE A 9 -25.08 33.75 18.67
CA PHE A 9 -25.59 32.67 17.82
C PHE A 9 -24.73 32.47 16.56
N ALA A 10 -24.26 33.56 15.94
CA ALA A 10 -23.33 33.50 14.82
C ALA A 10 -21.97 32.92 15.23
N ALA A 11 -21.44 33.32 16.40
CA ALA A 11 -20.19 32.77 16.93
C ALA A 11 -20.32 31.27 17.25
N ALA A 12 -21.45 30.82 17.80
CA ALA A 12 -21.71 29.41 18.07
C ALA A 12 -21.86 28.58 16.78
N LEU A 13 -22.50 29.12 15.74
CA LEU A 13 -22.58 28.48 14.42
C LEU A 13 -21.20 28.37 13.75
N CYS A 14 -20.38 29.43 13.82
CA CYS A 14 -19.01 29.39 13.30
C CYS A 14 -18.13 28.41 14.08
N ALA A 15 -18.21 28.40 15.41
CA ALA A 15 -17.46 27.46 16.24
C ALA A 15 -17.90 26.01 15.98
N GLY A 16 -19.21 25.74 15.85
CA GLY A 16 -19.73 24.43 15.49
C GLY A 16 -19.32 23.98 14.08
N TYR A 17 -19.27 24.91 13.12
CA TYR A 17 -18.79 24.63 11.76
C TYR A 17 -17.29 24.28 11.72
N LEU A 18 -16.47 25.03 12.46
CA LEU A 18 -15.03 24.75 12.58
C LEU A 18 -14.75 23.43 13.32
N TYR A 19 -15.52 23.13 14.38
CA TYR A 19 -15.41 21.84 15.10
C TYR A 19 -15.86 20.65 14.25
N TRP A 20 -16.79 20.87 13.31
CA TRP A 20 -17.22 19.82 12.38
C TRP A 20 -16.20 19.59 11.26
N SER A 21 -15.47 20.61 10.82
CA SER A 21 -14.47 20.46 9.75
C SER A 21 -13.22 19.69 10.18
N ASP A 22 -12.82 19.76 11.45
CA ASP A 22 -11.70 18.97 11.98
C ASP A 22 -12.02 17.46 12.08
N TRP A 23 -13.29 17.06 11.94
CA TRP A 23 -13.68 15.65 11.82
C TRP A 23 -13.45 15.09 10.40
N ASN A 24 -13.24 15.97 9.39
CA ASN A 24 -13.04 15.60 7.99
C ASN A 24 -11.57 15.44 7.56
N SER A 25 -10.58 15.63 8.44
CA SER A 25 -9.16 15.35 8.14
C SER A 25 -8.82 13.86 8.32
N SER A 26 -9.71 12.95 7.91
CA SER A 26 -9.54 11.51 8.09
C SER A 26 -8.67 10.91 6.99
N PHE A 27 -7.57 10.27 7.36
CA PHE A 27 -6.75 9.46 6.45
C PHE A 27 -7.63 8.57 5.55
N SER A 28 -7.46 8.71 4.23
CA SER A 28 -8.15 7.91 3.24
C SER A 28 -7.33 7.79 1.96
N ILE A 29 -6.95 6.57 1.59
CA ILE A 29 -6.28 6.29 0.32
C ILE A 29 -7.09 5.24 -0.44
N SER A 30 -7.42 5.51 -1.70
CA SER A 30 -8.20 4.56 -2.52
C SER A 30 -7.70 4.49 -3.95
N GLY A 31 -8.00 3.35 -4.59
CA GLY A 31 -7.58 3.11 -5.95
C GLY A 31 -7.76 1.67 -6.37
N ARG A 32 -7.01 1.27 -7.41
CA ARG A 32 -7.11 -0.03 -8.06
C ARG A 32 -5.76 -0.71 -8.11
N ILE A 33 -5.75 -2.00 -7.78
CA ILE A 33 -4.59 -2.88 -7.89
C ILE A 33 -4.83 -3.84 -9.05
N SER A 34 -3.90 -3.84 -9.99
CA SER A 34 -3.88 -4.77 -11.12
C SER A 34 -2.63 -5.64 -11.04
N VAL A 35 -2.67 -6.81 -11.68
CA VAL A 35 -1.50 -7.70 -11.79
C VAL A 35 -1.07 -7.74 -13.25
N SER A 36 0.23 -7.67 -13.50
CA SER A 36 0.77 -7.81 -14.85
C SER A 36 0.39 -9.17 -15.44
N PRO A 37 0.14 -9.29 -16.77
CA PRO A 37 -0.31 -10.54 -17.38
C PRO A 37 0.62 -11.74 -17.09
N ARG A 38 1.93 -11.50 -16.99
CA ARG A 38 2.93 -12.53 -16.68
C ARG A 38 2.81 -13.14 -15.29
N LEU A 39 2.16 -12.43 -14.35
CA LEU A 39 1.99 -12.84 -12.96
C LEU A 39 0.55 -13.27 -12.63
N ALA A 40 -0.41 -13.06 -13.54
CA ALA A 40 -1.83 -13.32 -13.30
C ALA A 40 -2.12 -14.76 -12.85
N LYS A 41 -1.45 -15.75 -13.46
CA LYS A 41 -1.60 -17.16 -13.07
C LYS A 41 -1.12 -17.45 -11.65
N ASN A 42 -0.07 -16.75 -11.20
CA ASN A 42 0.46 -16.91 -9.85
C ASN A 42 -0.43 -16.22 -8.82
N ALA A 43 -0.94 -15.03 -9.15
CA ALA A 43 -1.84 -14.26 -8.29
C ALA A 43 -3.22 -14.90 -8.12
N ALA A 44 -3.68 -15.71 -9.09
CA ALA A 44 -4.96 -16.42 -9.03
C ALA A 44 -4.90 -17.77 -8.29
N LYS A 45 -3.76 -18.12 -7.66
CA LYS A 45 -3.65 -19.38 -6.90
C LYS A 45 -4.49 -19.30 -5.62
N PRO A 46 -5.08 -20.42 -5.17
CA PRO A 46 -5.72 -20.48 -3.86
C PRO A 46 -4.74 -20.13 -2.73
N ASN A 47 -5.28 -19.62 -1.62
CA ASN A 47 -4.50 -19.20 -0.43
C ASN A 47 -3.48 -18.11 -0.75
N THR A 48 -3.78 -17.28 -1.76
CA THR A 48 -3.02 -16.07 -2.02
C THR A 48 -3.53 -14.97 -1.09
N GLU A 49 -2.61 -14.21 -0.50
CA GLU A 49 -2.90 -13.07 0.36
C GLU A 49 -2.31 -11.81 -0.27
N CYS A 50 -3.06 -10.70 -0.20
CA CYS A 50 -2.64 -9.39 -0.67
C CYS A 50 -2.58 -8.41 0.49
N PHE A 51 -1.39 -7.87 0.71
CA PHE A 51 -1.11 -6.83 1.69
C PHE A 51 -0.90 -5.50 0.95
N ILE A 52 -1.71 -4.52 1.31
CA ILE A 52 -1.65 -3.15 0.80
C ILE A 52 -1.03 -2.31 1.90
N ILE A 53 0.19 -1.84 1.67
CA ILE A 53 1.05 -1.23 2.68
C ILE A 53 1.29 0.21 2.28
N VAL A 54 0.88 1.13 3.13
CA VAL A 54 1.25 2.54 3.01
C VAL A 54 2.43 2.78 3.92
N LYS A 55 3.51 3.34 3.37
CA LYS A 55 4.73 3.68 4.10
C LYS A 55 4.98 5.17 4.00
N ASN A 56 5.67 5.73 4.99
CA ASN A 56 6.30 7.04 4.85
C ASN A 56 7.55 6.95 3.96
N MET A 57 8.19 8.09 3.70
CA MET A 57 9.37 8.14 2.84
C MET A 57 10.57 7.34 3.40
N VAL A 58 10.63 7.13 4.72
CA VAL A 58 11.69 6.36 5.44
C VAL A 58 11.32 4.86 5.56
N ASP A 59 10.40 4.36 4.74
CA ASP A 59 9.99 2.94 4.70
C ASP A 59 9.29 2.40 5.96
N ILE A 60 8.85 3.28 6.86
CA ILE A 60 8.07 2.87 8.04
C ILE A 60 6.61 2.67 7.62
N PRO A 61 6.00 1.49 7.87
CA PRO A 61 4.58 1.27 7.63
C PRO A 61 3.69 2.18 8.47
N VAL A 62 2.76 2.86 7.80
CA VAL A 62 1.80 3.80 8.38
C VAL A 62 0.39 3.21 8.40
N ALA A 63 0.01 2.48 7.34
CA ALA A 63 -1.25 1.77 7.26
C ALA A 63 -1.07 0.44 6.54
N VAL A 64 -1.85 -0.57 6.94
CA VAL A 64 -1.82 -1.89 6.30
C VAL A 64 -3.25 -2.41 6.18
N LYS A 65 -3.60 -2.85 4.97
CA LYS A 65 -4.82 -3.63 4.72
C LYS A 65 -4.45 -5.01 4.19
N HIS A 66 -5.09 -6.03 4.74
CA HIS A 66 -4.91 -7.42 4.36
C HIS A 66 -6.17 -7.96 3.68
N VAL A 67 -6.01 -8.63 2.55
CA VAL A 67 -7.08 -9.26 1.78
C VAL A 67 -6.70 -10.70 1.44
N VAL A 68 -7.50 -11.64 1.90
CA VAL A 68 -7.34 -13.09 1.66
C VAL A 68 -8.07 -13.47 0.37
N ASN A 69 -7.46 -14.32 -0.45
CA ASN A 69 -7.96 -14.76 -1.76
C ASN A 69 -8.43 -13.58 -2.64
N PRO A 70 -7.54 -12.62 -2.95
CA PRO A 70 -7.89 -11.45 -3.75
C PRO A 70 -8.23 -11.82 -5.20
N GLU A 71 -9.24 -11.17 -5.76
CA GLU A 71 -9.58 -11.28 -7.19
C GLU A 71 -9.10 -10.04 -7.94
N PHE A 72 -8.11 -10.20 -8.83
CA PHE A 72 -7.54 -9.09 -9.58
C PHE A 72 -8.20 -8.91 -10.95
N PRO A 73 -8.36 -7.66 -11.44
CA PRO A 73 -8.05 -6.42 -10.74
C PRO A 73 -9.03 -6.12 -9.61
N MET A 74 -8.55 -5.54 -8.52
CA MET A 74 -9.37 -5.21 -7.35
C MET A 74 -9.32 -3.72 -7.02
N GLU A 75 -10.44 -3.19 -6.53
CA GLU A 75 -10.48 -1.88 -5.90
C GLU A 75 -10.06 -2.00 -4.42
N PHE A 76 -9.42 -0.96 -3.90
CA PHE A 76 -9.05 -0.87 -2.49
C PHE A 76 -9.40 0.49 -1.89
N SER A 77 -9.61 0.48 -0.57
CA SER A 77 -9.76 1.67 0.24
C SER A 77 -9.13 1.40 1.59
N LEU A 78 -8.13 2.21 1.93
CA LEU A 78 -7.49 2.33 3.23
C LEU A 78 -8.11 3.52 3.95
N LYS A 79 -8.46 3.34 5.22
CA LYS A 79 -9.09 4.34 6.08
C LYS A 79 -8.40 4.38 7.43
N LYS A 80 -8.92 5.19 8.36
CA LYS A 80 -8.31 5.45 9.68
C LYS A 80 -8.11 4.16 10.48
N GLU A 81 -9.00 3.20 10.35
CA GLU A 81 -8.98 1.88 10.96
C GLU A 81 -7.81 1.00 10.48
N ASP A 82 -7.26 1.28 9.30
CA ASP A 82 -6.09 0.57 8.75
C ASP A 82 -4.76 1.21 9.21
N LEU A 83 -4.80 2.33 9.94
CA LEU A 83 -3.59 3.00 10.44
C LEU A 83 -2.94 2.19 11.56
N LEU A 84 -1.63 2.00 11.44
CA LEU A 84 -0.78 1.46 12.50
C LEU A 84 -0.31 2.56 13.47
N LEU A 85 -0.21 3.80 12.98
CA LEU A 85 0.26 4.95 13.75
C LEU A 85 -0.74 6.11 13.67
N PRO A 86 -1.23 6.66 14.78
CA PRO A 86 -2.28 7.68 14.79
C PRO A 86 -1.88 9.02 14.13
N ASN A 87 -0.58 9.26 13.94
CA ASN A 87 -0.04 10.49 13.34
C ASN A 87 1.00 10.23 12.22
N GLY A 88 1.17 8.99 11.75
CA GLY A 88 2.25 8.61 10.84
C GLY A 88 2.06 9.08 9.38
N TYR A 89 0.94 9.72 9.05
CA TYR A 89 0.54 10.07 7.67
C TYR A 89 0.65 11.57 7.33
N LYS A 90 1.28 12.36 8.21
CA LYS A 90 1.47 13.81 7.98
C LYS A 90 2.49 14.13 6.89
N ASP A 91 3.29 13.15 6.51
CA ASP A 91 4.32 13.26 5.48
C ASP A 91 3.84 12.73 4.12
N GLU A 92 4.68 12.88 3.09
CA GLU A 92 4.52 12.17 1.83
C GLU A 92 4.58 10.66 2.03
N LEU A 93 3.71 9.96 1.31
CA LEU A 93 3.51 8.53 1.44
C LEU A 93 3.88 7.80 0.16
N LYS A 94 4.19 6.52 0.30
CA LYS A 94 4.34 5.57 -0.81
C LYS A 94 3.49 4.34 -0.55
N LEU A 95 2.93 3.76 -1.61
CA LEU A 95 2.15 2.54 -1.52
C LEU A 95 2.94 1.37 -2.09
N GLU A 96 2.96 0.27 -1.35
CA GLU A 96 3.52 -1.00 -1.75
C GLU A 96 2.45 -2.07 -1.62
N VAL A 97 2.33 -2.93 -2.63
CA VAL A 97 1.49 -4.12 -2.61
C VAL A 97 2.40 -5.32 -2.56
N GLN A 98 2.13 -6.21 -1.61
CA GLN A 98 2.79 -7.53 -1.53
C GLN A 98 1.72 -8.60 -1.67
N VAL A 99 1.93 -9.51 -2.62
CA VAL A 99 1.06 -10.67 -2.84
C VAL A 99 1.88 -11.93 -2.62
N ASN A 100 1.48 -12.76 -1.66
CA ASN A 100 2.19 -13.98 -1.28
C ASN A 100 1.21 -15.14 -1.03
N ASN A 101 1.73 -16.34 -0.74
CA ASN A 101 0.93 -17.54 -0.46
C ASN A 101 1.23 -18.16 0.92
N HIS A 102 2.02 -17.48 1.74
CA HIS A 102 2.45 -17.93 3.06
C HIS A 102 1.91 -17.06 4.20
N GLY A 103 1.25 -15.94 3.87
CA GLY A 103 0.57 -15.05 4.81
C GLY A 103 1.44 -14.31 5.81
N GLN A 104 2.74 -14.16 5.51
CA GLN A 104 3.67 -13.42 6.36
C GLN A 104 4.04 -12.09 5.70
N LEU A 105 3.66 -10.99 6.32
CA LEU A 105 4.03 -9.65 5.88
C LEU A 105 5.51 -9.38 6.15
N GLY A 106 6.25 -8.88 5.15
CA GLY A 106 7.65 -8.45 5.31
C GLY A 106 8.70 -9.56 5.25
N ALA A 107 8.30 -10.83 5.32
CA ALA A 107 9.19 -11.98 5.10
C ALA A 107 9.18 -12.36 3.61
N LEU A 108 9.97 -11.66 2.78
CA LEU A 108 9.99 -11.90 1.34
C LEU A 108 10.54 -13.29 0.98
N GLN A 109 9.75 -14.06 0.23
CA GLN A 109 10.10 -15.40 -0.24
C GLN A 109 10.10 -15.51 -1.78
N PRO A 110 10.82 -16.49 -2.35
CA PRO A 110 10.69 -16.81 -3.77
C PRO A 110 9.24 -17.12 -4.16
N GLY A 111 8.75 -16.45 -5.19
CA GLY A 111 7.36 -16.51 -5.64
C GLY A 111 6.50 -15.31 -5.22
N ASP A 112 6.93 -14.53 -4.24
CA ASP A 112 6.22 -13.32 -3.81
C ASP A 112 6.17 -12.29 -4.92
N MET A 113 5.05 -11.59 -5.03
CA MET A 113 4.83 -10.58 -6.05
C MET A 113 4.70 -9.20 -5.42
N LEU A 114 5.31 -8.20 -6.06
CA LEU A 114 5.40 -6.84 -5.55
C LEU A 114 4.87 -5.85 -6.59
N GLY A 115 4.18 -4.82 -6.09
CA GLY A 115 3.79 -3.63 -6.86
C GLY A 115 4.05 -2.37 -6.03
N ARG A 116 4.29 -1.24 -6.68
CA ARG A 116 4.48 0.06 -6.00
C ARG A 116 3.74 1.18 -6.73
N SER A 117 3.31 2.20 -6.00
CA SER A 117 2.85 3.44 -6.62
C SER A 117 4.01 4.12 -7.35
N SER A 118 3.75 4.64 -8.56
CA SER A 118 4.76 5.37 -9.33
C SER A 118 5.02 6.78 -8.78
N ALA A 119 4.03 7.35 -8.11
CA ALA A 119 4.09 8.67 -7.50
C ALA A 119 4.01 8.58 -5.98
N GLN A 120 4.50 9.63 -5.33
CA GLN A 120 4.23 9.91 -3.93
C GLN A 120 2.74 10.24 -3.75
N LEU A 121 2.22 9.91 -2.57
CA LEU A 121 0.82 10.02 -2.24
C LEU A 121 0.62 10.97 -1.06
N THR A 122 -0.50 11.69 -1.08
CA THR A 122 -1.02 12.37 0.09
C THR A 122 -1.93 11.43 0.88
N HIS A 123 -2.19 11.73 2.15
CA HIS A 123 -3.09 10.96 3.01
C HIS A 123 -4.58 10.98 2.60
N HIS A 124 -4.91 11.68 1.51
CA HIS A 124 -6.25 11.73 0.89
C HIS A 124 -6.23 11.28 -0.59
N ALA A 125 -5.18 10.57 -1.02
CA ALA A 125 -5.00 10.19 -2.42
C ALA A 125 -6.13 9.25 -2.91
N ARG A 126 -6.71 9.57 -4.07
CA ARG A 126 -7.79 8.79 -4.70
C ARG A 126 -7.40 8.38 -6.11
N GLY A 127 -7.96 7.27 -6.59
CA GLY A 127 -7.72 6.76 -7.93
C GLY A 127 -6.28 6.27 -8.14
N VAL A 128 -5.60 5.89 -7.06
CA VAL A 128 -4.22 5.38 -7.11
C VAL A 128 -4.18 4.09 -7.93
N GLN A 129 -3.37 4.06 -8.98
CA GLN A 129 -3.17 2.86 -9.80
C GLN A 129 -1.88 2.18 -9.40
N VAL A 130 -1.96 0.91 -9.00
CA VAL A 130 -0.77 0.08 -8.74
C VAL A 130 -0.82 -1.18 -9.57
N THR A 131 0.29 -1.48 -10.24
CA THR A 131 0.47 -2.74 -10.95
C THR A 131 1.46 -3.60 -10.18
N VAL A 132 1.04 -4.82 -9.83
CA VAL A 132 1.91 -5.87 -9.32
C VAL A 132 2.63 -6.49 -10.51
N ASP A 133 3.88 -6.08 -10.68
CA ASP A 133 4.67 -6.39 -11.86
C ASP A 133 5.99 -7.06 -11.55
N LYS A 134 6.43 -7.11 -10.29
CA LYS A 134 7.70 -7.75 -9.89
C LYS A 134 7.42 -9.06 -9.16
N MET A 135 8.28 -10.05 -9.34
CA MET A 135 8.28 -11.30 -8.56
C MET A 135 9.66 -11.50 -7.93
N ILE A 136 9.69 -11.87 -6.66
CA ILE A 136 10.90 -12.27 -5.95
C ILE A 136 11.27 -13.67 -6.42
N GLY A 137 12.50 -13.85 -6.90
CA GLY A 137 13.11 -15.16 -7.11
C GLY A 137 12.29 -16.18 -7.92
N VAL A 138 12.29 -16.05 -9.25
CA VAL A 138 12.46 -17.24 -10.11
C VAL A 138 13.59 -16.92 -11.06
N PRO A 139 14.84 -17.38 -10.82
CA PRO A 139 15.85 -17.33 -11.86
C PRO A 139 15.39 -18.25 -12.99
N VAL A 140 14.89 -17.67 -14.08
CA VAL A 140 14.80 -18.40 -15.36
C VAL A 140 16.24 -18.48 -15.86
N LEU A 141 16.90 -19.60 -15.57
CA LEU A 141 18.04 -20.01 -16.36
C LEU A 141 17.48 -20.27 -17.76
N THR A 142 17.65 -19.32 -18.67
CA THR A 142 17.52 -19.60 -20.10
C THR A 142 18.46 -20.76 -20.38
N ALA A 143 17.89 -21.91 -20.74
CA ALA A 143 18.63 -23.05 -21.27
C ALA A 143 19.20 -22.62 -22.64
N SER A 144 20.27 -21.85 -22.60
CA SER A 144 21.09 -21.52 -23.76
C SER A 144 22.48 -21.99 -23.40
N THR A 145 22.76 -23.21 -23.85
CA THR A 145 24.09 -23.75 -24.18
C THR A 145 25.26 -22.95 -23.62
N TYR A 146 25.62 -23.17 -22.36
CA TYR A 146 26.95 -22.84 -21.85
C TYR A 146 27.26 -23.69 -20.62
N SER A 147 27.59 -24.96 -20.87
CA SER A 147 28.44 -25.72 -19.95
C SER A 147 29.67 -24.87 -19.60
N ASP A 148 30.07 -24.89 -18.34
CA ASP A 148 31.42 -24.55 -17.85
C ASP A 148 31.72 -23.21 -17.15
N LYS A 149 30.78 -22.30 -16.85
CA LYS A 149 31.21 -21.01 -16.20
C LYS A 149 30.49 -20.44 -14.97
N PHE A 150 29.58 -21.15 -14.30
CA PHE A 150 28.93 -20.60 -13.10
C PHE A 150 29.25 -21.31 -11.78
N LYS A 151 30.53 -21.63 -11.57
CA LYS A 151 31.05 -22.05 -10.25
C LYS A 151 31.31 -20.87 -9.29
N TYR A 152 30.93 -19.62 -9.62
CA TYR A 152 31.39 -18.43 -8.90
C TYR A 152 30.40 -17.25 -8.82
N ILE A 153 29.17 -17.38 -8.29
CA ILE A 153 28.43 -16.16 -7.85
C ILE A 153 27.58 -16.36 -6.58
N PHE A 154 27.99 -17.23 -5.64
CA PHE A 154 27.43 -17.17 -4.26
C PHE A 154 28.53 -17.41 -3.21
N LYS A 155 29.43 -16.43 -3.11
CA LYS A 155 30.09 -16.07 -1.86
C LYS A 155 30.16 -14.54 -1.83
N GLN A 156 29.90 -13.95 -0.66
CA GLN A 156 29.74 -12.52 -0.36
C GLN A 156 28.29 -12.08 -0.56
N THR A 157 27.51 -11.77 0.49
CA THR A 157 27.83 -10.84 1.57
C THR A 157 27.18 -11.27 2.88
N ALA A 158 28.01 -11.69 3.83
CA ALA A 158 27.74 -11.57 5.26
C ALA A 158 28.97 -10.92 5.87
N ARG A 159 28.84 -9.63 6.18
CA ARG A 159 29.62 -8.90 7.17
C ARG A 159 28.67 -7.95 7.86
#